data_AF-F9XEF4-F1
#
_entry.id   AF-F9XEF4-F1
#
_cell.length_a   1.000
_cell.length_b   1.000
_cell.length_c   1.000
_cell.angle_alpha   90.00
_cell.angle_beta   90.00
_cell.angle_gamma   90.00
#
_symmetry.space_group_name_H-M   'P 1'
#
loop_
_entity.id
_entity.type
_entity.pdbx_description
1 polymer ?
#
loop_
_entity_poly.entity_id
_entity_poly.type
_entity_poly.pdbx_seq_one_letter_code
_entity_poly.pdbx_strand_id
1 'polypeptide(L)'
;MPVASRLLWTLPATRPRRLPATASRYAEALRRHNHEWLVILPDQEGALQRRVQHRSTHLAELSKYPSDFILVGGPYLGGPVQDDAPMDMLGSVILVRASTREEALGELRKDIFARKAVWDFDQALVLPFKSTIRKGM
;
A
#
# COMPACT_ATOMS: atom_id res chain seq x y z
N MET A 1 -24.51 2.94 77.12
CA MET A 1 -25.82 3.07 76.45
C MET A 1 -26.00 4.54 76.05
N PRO A 2 -26.50 4.91 74.86
CA PRO A 2 -27.18 4.10 73.85
C PRO A 2 -26.48 4.04 72.47
N VAL A 3 -26.99 3.10 71.70
CA VAL A 3 -26.70 2.74 70.30
C VAL A 3 -27.56 3.63 69.39
N ALA A 4 -27.01 4.08 68.25
CA ALA A 4 -27.81 4.56 67.13
C ALA A 4 -27.20 4.10 65.81
N SER A 5 -27.81 3.04 65.29
CA SER A 5 -27.63 2.47 63.97
C SER A 5 -28.01 3.48 62.89
N ARG A 6 -27.17 3.68 61.87
CA ARG A 6 -27.55 4.35 60.62
C ARG A 6 -27.26 3.45 59.45
N LEU A 7 -28.34 3.06 58.79
CA LEU A 7 -28.38 2.20 57.62
C LEU A 7 -27.51 2.75 56.48
N LEU A 8 -26.65 1.88 55.96
CA LEU A 8 -25.97 2.06 54.68
C LEU A 8 -27.02 2.02 53.56
N TRP A 9 -27.27 3.16 52.91
CA TRP A 9 -27.98 3.21 51.64
C TRP A 9 -26.96 3.00 50.52
N THR A 10 -26.93 1.80 49.93
CA THR A 10 -26.14 1.54 48.72
C THR A 10 -26.94 2.02 47.50
N LEU A 11 -26.49 3.11 46.87
CA LEU A 11 -26.95 3.46 45.52
C LEU A 11 -26.50 2.37 44.53
N PRO A 12 -27.35 1.90 43.60
CA PRO A 12 -26.89 0.98 42.59
C PRO A 12 -25.94 1.73 41.65
N ALA A 13 -24.67 1.36 41.64
CA ALA A 13 -23.74 1.84 40.63
C ALA A 13 -24.18 1.28 39.28
N THR A 14 -24.98 2.04 38.53
CA THR A 14 -25.28 1.74 37.14
C THR A 14 -24.00 1.98 36.34
N ARG A 15 -23.28 0.89 36.04
CA ARG A 15 -22.15 0.96 35.10
C ARG A 15 -22.68 1.55 33.78
N PRO A 16 -22.06 2.59 33.22
CA PRO A 16 -22.41 3.04 31.89
C PRO A 16 -22.22 1.85 30.93
N ARG A 17 -23.29 1.51 30.21
CA ARG A 17 -23.33 0.40 29.25
C ARG A 17 -22.27 0.67 28.16
N ARG A 18 -21.11 0.00 28.24
CA ARG A 18 -20.12 -0.01 27.16
C ARG A 18 -20.56 -0.99 26.07
N LEU A 19 -20.95 -0.47 24.91
CA LEU A 19 -20.89 -1.15 23.61
C LEU A 19 -20.63 -0.08 22.53
N PRO A 20 -19.97 -0.38 21.38
CA PRO A 20 -19.11 -1.51 21.04
C PRO A 20 -17.71 -1.05 20.54
N ALA A 21 -16.72 -1.95 20.51
CA ALA A 21 -15.38 -1.68 19.96
C ALA A 21 -15.38 -1.32 18.45
N THR A 22 -16.50 -1.50 17.74
CA THR A 22 -16.63 -1.21 16.31
C THR A 22 -16.67 0.29 16.00
N ALA A 23 -17.22 1.13 16.88
CA ALA A 23 -17.21 2.59 16.71
C ALA A 23 -15.79 3.20 16.82
N SER A 24 -14.90 2.58 17.61
CA SER A 24 -13.50 2.97 17.75
C SER A 24 -12.67 2.66 16.51
N ARG A 25 -12.90 1.50 15.88
CA ARG A 25 -12.13 1.05 14.69
C ARG A 25 -12.45 1.84 13.41
N TYR A 26 -13.61 2.50 13.34
CA TYR A 26 -14.04 3.30 12.19
C TYR A 26 -13.40 4.70 12.18
N ALA A 27 -13.18 5.33 13.33
CA ALA A 27 -12.54 6.65 13.42
C ALA A 27 -11.01 6.60 13.21
N GLU A 28 -10.35 5.50 13.62
CA GLU A 28 -8.91 5.25 13.42
C GLU A 28 -8.58 4.92 11.95
N ALA A 29 -9.49 4.26 11.23
CA ALA A 29 -9.41 4.05 9.78
C ALA A 29 -9.52 5.35 8.95
N LEU A 30 -9.94 6.47 9.55
CA LEU A 30 -10.25 7.72 8.86
C LEU A 30 -9.18 8.84 8.99
N ARG A 31 -8.07 8.63 9.72
CA ARG A 31 -6.90 9.57 9.76
C ARG A 31 -5.91 9.41 8.59
N ARG A 32 -6.35 8.75 7.54
CA ARG A 32 -6.13 9.03 6.10
C ARG A 32 -5.27 10.27 5.81
N HIS A 33 -3.95 10.11 5.83
CA HIS A 33 -3.07 10.89 4.94
C HIS A 33 -2.44 9.92 3.95
N ASN A 34 -3.28 9.21 3.21
CA ASN A 34 -2.82 8.37 2.12
C ASN A 34 -2.39 9.32 0.98
N HIS A 35 -1.09 9.55 0.92
CA HIS A 35 -0.43 10.29 -0.13
C HIS A 35 -0.27 9.39 -1.35
N GLU A 36 -0.22 10.01 -2.53
CA GLU A 36 0.19 9.29 -3.73
C GLU A 36 1.70 9.39 -3.84
N TRP A 37 2.33 8.29 -4.25
CA TRP A 37 3.77 8.18 -4.42
C TRP A 37 4.04 7.69 -5.83
N LEU A 38 4.73 8.52 -6.63
CA LEU A 38 5.25 8.10 -7.91
C LEU A 38 6.55 7.35 -7.65
N VAL A 39 6.54 6.07 -7.96
CA VAL A 39 7.66 5.15 -7.75
C VAL A 39 8.19 4.71 -9.09
N ILE A 40 9.44 5.08 -9.38
CA ILE A 40 10.20 4.59 -10.52
C ILE A 40 11.19 3.57 -9.99
N LEU A 41 11.02 2.31 -10.42
CA LEU A 41 11.83 1.17 -10.03
C LEU A 41 12.59 0.67 -11.24
N PRO A 42 13.88 1.02 -11.40
CA PRO A 42 14.72 0.43 -12.42
C PRO A 42 14.80 -1.08 -12.25
N ASP A 43 14.91 -1.78 -13.37
CA ASP A 43 15.31 -3.17 -13.34
C ASP A 43 16.84 -3.25 -13.07
N GLN A 44 17.28 -4.27 -12.35
CA GLN A 44 18.71 -4.53 -12.15
C GLN A 44 19.39 -4.87 -13.48
N GLU A 45 20.72 -4.71 -13.53
CA GLU A 45 21.51 -5.16 -14.66
C GLU A 45 21.27 -6.65 -14.97
N GLY A 46 21.01 -6.97 -16.24
CA GLY A 46 20.69 -8.33 -16.67
C GLY A 46 19.35 -8.90 -16.15
N ALA A 47 18.45 -8.07 -15.60
CA ALA A 47 17.19 -8.55 -15.02
C ALA A 47 16.12 -8.96 -16.05
N LEU A 48 16.27 -8.63 -17.33
CA LEU A 48 15.24 -8.86 -18.35
C LEU A 48 14.75 -10.31 -18.39
N GLN A 49 15.65 -11.29 -18.29
CA GLN A 49 15.28 -12.71 -18.27
C GLN A 49 14.42 -13.05 -17.03
N ARG A 50 14.82 -12.56 -15.85
CA ARG A 50 14.07 -12.77 -14.59
C ARG A 50 12.70 -12.09 -14.66
N ARG A 51 12.64 -10.89 -15.23
CA ARG A 51 11.39 -10.15 -15.46
C ARG A 51 10.43 -10.96 -16.31
N VAL A 52 10.87 -11.44 -17.48
CA VAL A 52 10.05 -12.24 -18.40
C VAL A 52 9.57 -13.52 -17.72
N GLN A 53 10.48 -14.23 -17.04
CA GLN A 53 10.17 -15.47 -16.31
C GLN A 53 9.11 -15.27 -15.23
N HIS A 54 9.14 -14.14 -14.51
CA HIS A 54 8.24 -13.88 -13.37
C HIS A 54 7.06 -12.96 -13.70
N ARG A 55 6.95 -12.45 -14.93
CA ARG A 55 5.90 -11.50 -15.34
C ARG A 55 4.49 -12.04 -15.12
N SER A 56 4.24 -13.30 -15.47
CA SER A 56 2.91 -13.91 -15.31
C SER A 56 2.51 -13.96 -13.83
N THR A 57 3.45 -14.33 -12.95
CA THR A 57 3.25 -14.31 -11.50
C THR A 57 3.04 -12.89 -10.99
N HIS A 58 3.88 -11.92 -11.40
CA HIS A 58 3.75 -10.52 -11.01
C HIS A 58 2.34 -9.99 -11.28
N LEU A 59 1.85 -10.18 -12.51
CA LEU A 59 0.51 -9.74 -12.92
C LEU A 59 -0.61 -10.44 -12.13
N ALA A 60 -0.51 -11.74 -11.88
CA ALA A 60 -1.50 -12.47 -11.09
C ALA A 60 -1.53 -12.00 -9.63
N GLU A 61 -0.37 -11.64 -9.08
CA GLU A 61 -0.23 -11.18 -7.70
C GLU A 61 -0.64 -9.73 -7.48
N LEU A 62 -0.84 -8.93 -8.53
CA LEU A 62 -1.34 -7.54 -8.39
C LEU A 62 -2.68 -7.47 -7.65
N SER A 63 -3.52 -8.50 -7.80
CA SER A 63 -4.79 -8.63 -7.09
C SER A 63 -4.67 -8.82 -5.58
N LYS A 64 -3.47 -9.16 -5.08
CA LYS A 64 -3.19 -9.34 -3.65
C LYS A 64 -3.01 -8.02 -2.91
N TYR A 65 -2.70 -6.94 -3.61
CA TYR A 65 -2.65 -5.61 -3.01
C TYR A 65 -4.06 -5.13 -2.65
N PRO A 66 -4.20 -4.24 -1.65
CA PRO A 66 -5.43 -3.50 -1.45
C PRO A 66 -5.88 -2.82 -2.74
N SER A 67 -7.17 -2.80 -3.02
CA SER A 67 -7.74 -2.31 -4.29
C SER A 67 -7.44 -0.83 -4.54
N ASP A 68 -7.08 -0.08 -3.52
CA ASP A 68 -6.74 1.34 -3.55
C ASP A 68 -5.23 1.60 -3.43
N PHE A 69 -4.40 0.56 -3.38
CA PHE A 69 -2.95 0.70 -3.24
C PHE A 69 -2.27 1.06 -4.57
N ILE A 70 -2.42 0.26 -5.62
CA ILE A 70 -1.85 0.57 -6.95
C ILE A 70 -2.91 1.31 -7.78
N LEU A 71 -2.61 2.56 -8.13
CA LEU A 71 -3.52 3.41 -8.90
C LEU A 71 -3.23 3.38 -10.41
N VAL A 72 -1.94 3.29 -10.77
CA VAL A 72 -1.44 3.15 -12.15
C VAL A 72 -0.15 2.33 -12.08
N GLY A 73 0.10 1.45 -13.03
CA GLY A 73 1.35 0.68 -13.09
C GLY A 73 1.67 0.20 -14.50
N GLY A 74 2.95 0.19 -14.85
CA GLY A 74 3.43 -0.34 -16.14
C GLY A 74 4.95 -0.30 -16.26
N PRO A 75 5.53 -0.97 -17.27
CA PRO A 75 6.94 -0.81 -17.56
C PRO A 75 7.22 0.57 -18.16
N TYR A 76 8.35 1.17 -17.81
CA TYR A 76 8.92 2.23 -18.66
C TYR A 76 9.93 1.61 -19.62
N LEU A 77 10.04 2.21 -20.79
CA LEU A 77 10.73 1.62 -21.93
C LEU A 77 11.93 2.47 -22.36
N GLY A 78 12.95 1.83 -22.92
CA GLY A 78 14.09 2.53 -23.55
C GLY A 78 13.74 3.20 -24.87
N GLY A 79 12.62 2.81 -25.49
CA GLY A 79 12.10 3.43 -26.68
C GLY A 79 10.62 3.11 -26.92
N PRO A 80 10.03 3.69 -27.99
CA PRO A 80 8.65 3.40 -28.38
C PRO A 80 8.44 1.91 -28.70
N VAL A 81 7.27 1.38 -28.35
CA VAL A 81 6.85 0.02 -28.72
C VAL A 81 6.83 -0.12 -30.23
N GLN A 82 7.40 -1.21 -30.74
CA GLN A 82 7.35 -1.60 -32.15
C GLN A 82 6.45 -2.84 -32.29
N ASP A 83 5.75 -2.98 -33.42
CA ASP A 83 4.73 -4.02 -33.60
C ASP A 83 5.31 -5.45 -33.64
N ASP A 84 6.54 -5.61 -34.11
CA ASP A 84 7.21 -6.89 -34.34
C ASP A 84 8.40 -7.16 -33.41
N ALA A 85 8.61 -6.32 -32.39
CA ALA A 85 9.72 -6.45 -31.46
C ALA A 85 9.26 -6.57 -29.99
N PRO A 86 10.00 -7.32 -29.15
CA PRO A 86 9.79 -7.28 -27.72
C PRO A 86 9.95 -5.85 -27.17
N MET A 87 9.14 -5.49 -26.17
CA MET A 87 9.30 -4.22 -25.47
C MET A 87 10.64 -4.17 -24.74
N ASP A 88 11.40 -3.10 -24.97
CA ASP A 88 12.63 -2.79 -24.24
C ASP A 88 12.32 -2.25 -22.84
N MET A 89 11.96 -3.15 -21.93
CA MET A 89 11.57 -2.82 -20.56
C MET A 89 12.79 -2.54 -19.70
N LEU A 90 12.90 -1.32 -19.19
CA LEU A 90 14.01 -0.86 -18.35
C LEU A 90 13.68 -0.82 -16.85
N GLY A 91 12.41 -1.00 -16.50
CA GLY A 91 11.93 -0.92 -15.13
C GLY A 91 10.42 -0.76 -15.08
N SER A 92 9.90 -0.36 -13.92
CA SER A 92 8.49 -0.09 -13.69
C SER A 92 8.26 1.33 -13.18
N VAL A 93 7.18 1.96 -13.65
CA VAL A 93 6.60 3.14 -13.00
C VAL A 93 5.29 2.70 -12.36
N ILE A 94 5.16 2.98 -11.06
CA ILE A 94 4.00 2.61 -10.27
C ILE A 94 3.58 3.83 -9.47
N LEU A 95 2.30 4.17 -9.54
CA LEU A 95 1.71 5.20 -8.73
C LEU A 95 0.90 4.55 -7.63
N VAL A 96 1.41 4.61 -6.40
CA VAL A 96 0.82 3.93 -5.25
C VAL A 96 0.26 4.91 -4.24
N ARG A 97 -0.63 4.42 -3.38
CA ARG A 97 -1.27 5.19 -2.32
C ARG A 97 -0.89 4.61 -0.96
N ALA A 98 -0.20 5.39 -0.13
CA ALA A 98 0.27 4.95 1.19
C ALA A 98 0.43 6.15 2.14
N SER A 99 0.46 5.91 3.44
CA SER A 99 0.62 6.96 4.46
C SER A 99 2.04 7.53 4.47
N THR A 100 3.04 6.71 4.17
CA THR A 100 4.45 7.11 4.11
C THR A 100 5.16 6.50 2.90
N ARG A 101 6.34 7.05 2.57
CA ARG A 101 7.24 6.50 1.55
C ARG A 101 7.66 5.08 1.89
N GLU A 102 7.92 4.82 3.18
CA GLU A 102 8.41 3.55 3.68
C GLU A 102 7.32 2.48 3.63
N GLU A 103 6.06 2.84 3.89
CA GLU A 103 4.92 1.94 3.71
C GLU A 103 4.75 1.55 2.23
N ALA A 104 4.81 2.53 1.31
CA ALA A 104 4.77 2.28 -0.12
C ALA A 104 5.86 1.30 -0.58
N LEU A 105 7.11 1.55 -0.18
CA LEU A 105 8.24 0.68 -0.49
C LEU A 105 8.12 -0.68 0.19
N GLY A 106 7.65 -0.73 1.43
CA GLY A 106 7.47 -1.96 2.19
C GLY A 106 6.47 -2.92 1.54
N GLU A 107 5.36 -2.39 1.02
CA GLU A 107 4.40 -3.17 0.24
C GLU A 107 5.00 -3.65 -1.09
N LEU A 108 5.65 -2.76 -1.85
CA LEU A 108 6.28 -3.12 -3.14
C LEU A 108 7.40 -4.16 -3.00
N ARG A 109 8.09 -4.22 -1.85
CA ARG A 109 9.13 -5.24 -1.58
C ARG A 109 8.58 -6.66 -1.46
N LYS A 110 7.27 -6.83 -1.28
CA LYS A 110 6.62 -8.16 -1.25
C LYS A 110 6.41 -8.74 -2.64
N ASP A 111 6.47 -7.90 -3.67
CA ASP A 111 6.30 -8.30 -5.06
C ASP A 111 7.31 -9.37 -5.48
N ILE A 112 6.91 -10.26 -6.40
CA ILE A 112 7.84 -11.24 -6.97
C ILE A 112 9.02 -10.57 -7.68
N PHE A 113 8.82 -9.41 -8.31
CA PHE A 113 9.92 -8.66 -8.93
C PHE A 113 10.93 -8.15 -7.91
N ALA A 114 10.49 -7.77 -6.71
CA ALA A 114 11.41 -7.47 -5.61
C ALA A 114 12.12 -8.74 -5.12
N ARG A 115 11.36 -9.81 -4.81
CA ARG A 115 11.89 -11.06 -4.27
C ARG A 115 12.83 -11.82 -5.21
N LYS A 116 12.74 -11.56 -6.51
CA LYS A 116 13.57 -12.18 -7.56
C LYS A 116 14.62 -11.25 -8.12
N ALA A 117 14.94 -10.16 -7.42
CA ALA A 117 15.96 -9.20 -7.82
C ALA A 117 15.77 -8.71 -9.27
N VAL A 118 14.50 -8.48 -9.66
CA VAL A 118 14.17 -7.79 -10.91
C VAL A 118 14.32 -6.31 -10.68
N TRP A 119 13.65 -5.76 -9.66
CA TRP A 119 13.76 -4.34 -9.32
C TRP A 119 15.01 -4.03 -8.51
N ASP A 120 15.62 -2.89 -8.84
CA ASP A 120 16.68 -2.24 -8.08
C ASP A 120 16.06 -1.20 -7.13
N PHE A 121 15.97 -1.56 -5.85
CA PHE A 121 15.48 -0.64 -4.83
C PHE A 121 16.50 0.40 -4.38
N ASP A 122 17.79 0.17 -4.66
CA ASP A 122 18.86 1.10 -4.30
C ASP A 122 18.87 2.29 -5.28
N GLN A 123 18.43 2.06 -6.52
CA GLN A 123 18.23 3.10 -7.54
C GLN A 123 16.78 3.57 -7.68
N ALA A 124 15.89 3.19 -6.75
CA ALA A 124 14.48 3.58 -6.82
C ALA A 124 14.29 5.08 -6.56
N LEU A 125 13.60 5.77 -7.47
CA LEU A 125 13.14 7.14 -7.27
C LEU A 125 11.71 7.11 -6.74
N VAL A 126 11.48 7.71 -5.57
CA VAL A 126 10.16 7.79 -4.95
C VAL A 126 9.83 9.24 -4.64
N LEU A 127 8.81 9.76 -5.31
CA LEU A 127 8.39 11.15 -5.21
C LEU A 127 6.98 11.25 -4.62
N PRO A 128 6.72 12.18 -3.69
CA PRO A 128 5.35 12.53 -3.34
C PRO A 128 4.67 13.11 -4.58
N PHE A 129 3.49 12.60 -4.92
CA PHE A 129 2.76 12.97 -6.12
C PHE A 129 1.32 13.37 -5.77
N LYS A 130 0.74 14.18 -6.64
CA LYS A 130 -0.67 14.59 -6.55
C LYS A 130 -1.24 14.57 -7.96
N SER A 131 -1.98 13.52 -8.29
CA SER A 131 -2.70 13.46 -9.55
C SER A 131 -3.73 14.56 -9.64
N THR A 132 -3.58 15.44 -10.63
CA THR A 132 -4.61 16.39 -11.04
C THR A 132 -5.65 15.74 -11.94
N ILE A 133 -5.22 14.81 -12.81
CA ILE A 133 -6.07 14.10 -13.78
C ILE A 133 -5.63 12.64 -13.84
N ARG A 134 -6.60 11.71 -13.88
CA ARG A 134 -6.42 10.28 -14.17
C ARG A 134 -7.53 9.83 -15.11
N LYS A 135 -7.22 9.57 -16.37
CA LYS A 135 -8.20 9.10 -17.37
C LYS A 135 -7.85 7.68 -17.76
N GLY A 136 -8.78 6.75 -17.55
CA GLY A 136 -8.71 5.43 -18.17
C GLY A 136 -8.93 5.58 -19.68
N MET A 137 -8.20 4.81 -20.48
CA MET A 137 -8.49 4.68 -21.91
C MET A 137 -9.64 3.70 -22.13
#